data_AF-A0A3N5Z0D8-F1
#
_entry.id   AF-A0A3N5Z0D8-F1
#
_cell.length_a   1.000
_cell.length_b   1.000
_cell.length_c   1.000
_cell.angle_alpha   90.00
_cell.angle_beta   90.00
_cell.angle_gamma   90.00
#
_symmetry.space_group_name_H-M   'P 1'
#
loop_
_entity.id
_entity.type
_entity.pdbx_description
1 polymer ?
#
loop_
_entity_poly.entity_id
_entity_poly.type
_entity_poly.pdbx_seq_one_letter_code
_entity_poly.pdbx_strand_id
1 'polypeptide(L)'
;MILKEQTMNQNKKSSHRRKWKRFTIHGGALVILQKPRLMGFLGQTRIKFGPIVNISIGGLAVQYIENKERIKKYKELSIAVTKNQPILERMPYEVIADYKIAELPDGKIIRNRCVRFQQMTSYHTFQLDDFIRQNSTGFILDRRSGEERRKHKDPRYNDPVWVQKNERRSGIDRRAYTVII
;
A
#
# COMPACT_ATOMS: atom_id res chain seq x y z
N MET A 1 17.59 52.49 -0.46
CA MET A 1 18.16 51.88 0.76
C MET A 1 17.45 50.54 1.00
N ILE A 2 18.07 49.48 0.48
CA ILE A 2 18.00 48.02 0.79
C ILE A 2 16.70 47.42 1.33
N LEU A 3 16.04 46.63 0.46
CA LEU A 3 15.12 45.54 0.77
C LEU A 3 15.85 44.46 1.59
N LYS A 4 15.36 44.11 2.79
CA LYS A 4 15.82 42.93 3.52
C LYS A 4 14.99 41.72 3.10
N GLU A 5 15.63 40.83 2.34
CA GLU A 5 15.18 39.47 2.07
C GLU A 5 14.93 38.72 3.38
N GLN A 6 13.71 38.22 3.57
CA GLN A 6 13.44 37.21 4.59
C GLN A 6 13.84 35.85 4.02
N THR A 7 15.02 35.39 4.42
CA THR A 7 15.53 34.05 4.20
C THR A 7 14.53 32.98 4.66
N MET A 8 13.97 32.23 3.71
CA MET A 8 13.19 31.02 3.98
C MET A 8 14.09 30.00 4.68
N ASN A 9 13.83 29.79 5.96
CA ASN A 9 14.45 28.76 6.77
C ASN A 9 13.97 27.38 6.29
N GLN A 10 14.78 26.69 5.46
CA GLN A 10 14.53 25.32 5.02
C GLN A 10 14.77 24.35 6.19
N ASN A 11 13.82 24.30 7.13
CA ASN A 11 13.86 23.37 8.25
C ASN A 11 13.53 21.95 7.79
N LYS A 12 14.56 21.09 7.77
CA LYS A 12 14.55 19.61 7.83
C LYS A 12 13.23 18.94 7.39
N LYS A 13 13.10 18.63 6.09
CA LYS A 13 12.22 17.53 5.65
C LYS A 13 12.77 16.24 6.24
N SER A 14 12.26 15.81 7.40
CA SER A 14 12.42 14.42 7.81
C SER A 14 11.82 13.58 6.70
N SER A 15 12.66 12.93 5.90
CA SER A 15 12.16 11.98 4.91
C SER A 15 11.45 10.92 5.72
N HIS A 16 10.11 10.96 5.75
CA HIS A 16 9.31 9.93 6.38
C HIS A 16 9.51 8.67 5.55
N ARG A 17 10.59 7.95 5.85
CA ARG A 17 10.96 6.72 5.16
C ARG A 17 9.84 5.73 5.43
N ARG A 18 9.38 5.09 4.36
CA ARG A 18 8.30 4.11 4.43
C ARG A 18 8.75 2.97 5.36
N LYS A 19 7.93 2.66 6.36
CA LYS A 19 8.21 1.57 7.32
C LYS A 19 8.07 0.19 6.68
N TRP A 20 7.09 0.05 5.78
CA TRP A 20 6.68 -1.22 5.20
C TRP A 20 7.09 -1.33 3.72
N LYS A 21 7.51 -2.53 3.32
CA LYS A 21 7.72 -2.87 1.91
C LYS A 21 6.38 -2.84 1.17
N ARG A 22 6.39 -2.38 -0.08
CA ARG A 22 5.24 -2.43 -0.98
C ARG A 22 5.40 -3.57 -1.97
N PHE A 23 4.28 -4.18 -2.27
CA PHE A 23 4.15 -5.34 -3.10
C PHE A 23 3.23 -5.02 -4.27
N THR A 24 3.65 -5.39 -5.47
CA THR A 24 2.77 -5.37 -6.63
C THR A 24 1.86 -6.59 -6.56
N ILE A 25 0.57 -6.40 -6.79
CA ILE A 25 -0.42 -7.47 -6.72
C ILE A 25 -0.73 -7.99 -8.12
N HIS A 26 -0.78 -9.31 -8.26
CA HIS A 26 -1.26 -10.00 -9.45
C HIS A 26 -2.68 -10.53 -9.24
N GLY A 27 -3.34 -10.98 -10.31
CA GLY A 27 -4.68 -11.55 -10.23
C GLY A 27 -5.83 -10.54 -10.29
N GLY A 28 -5.57 -9.29 -10.67
CA GLY A 28 -6.62 -8.30 -10.93
C GLY A 28 -7.38 -7.86 -9.68
N ALA A 29 -6.71 -7.77 -8.53
CA ALA A 29 -7.33 -7.32 -7.29
C ALA A 29 -7.86 -5.87 -7.41
N LEU A 30 -9.06 -5.66 -6.90
CA LEU A 30 -9.79 -4.39 -6.98
C LEU A 30 -10.13 -3.88 -5.58
N VAL A 31 -10.17 -2.55 -5.45
CA VAL A 31 -10.77 -1.89 -4.31
C VAL A 31 -12.28 -1.73 -4.56
N ILE A 32 -13.06 -2.09 -3.55
CA ILE A 32 -14.50 -1.83 -3.47
C ILE A 32 -14.73 -0.81 -2.36
N LEU A 33 -15.47 0.25 -2.67
CA LEU A 33 -15.93 1.21 -1.68
C LEU A 33 -17.32 0.82 -1.20
N GLN A 34 -17.52 0.83 0.11
CA GLN A 34 -18.78 0.45 0.73
C GLN A 34 -19.43 1.66 1.40
N LYS A 35 -20.66 1.98 1.01
CA LYS A 35 -21.42 3.04 1.68
C LYS A 35 -22.02 2.48 2.97
N PRO A 36 -21.90 3.18 4.11
CA PRO A 36 -22.60 2.77 5.32
C PRO A 36 -24.11 2.77 5.07
N ARG A 37 -24.82 1.82 5.69
CA ARG A 37 -26.30 1.79 5.68
C ARG A 37 -26.81 3.06 6.34
N LEU A 38 -27.46 3.92 5.57
CA LEU A 38 -28.28 5.00 6.12
C LEU A 38 -29.68 4.44 6.34
N MET A 39 -30.11 4.36 7.60
CA MET A 39 -31.44 3.91 8.05
C MET A 39 -31.95 2.64 7.36
N GLY A 40 -31.65 1.46 7.90
CA GLY A 40 -32.43 0.19 7.89
C GLY A 40 -32.96 -0.43 6.57
N PHE A 41 -33.27 0.36 5.55
CA PHE A 41 -34.11 0.03 4.41
C PHE A 41 -33.39 0.15 3.07
N LEU A 42 -32.33 0.97 2.96
CA LEU A 42 -31.48 0.98 1.76
C LEU A 42 -30.30 0.01 1.92
N GLY A 43 -30.21 -0.95 1.00
CA GLY A 43 -29.13 -1.92 0.91
C GLY A 43 -27.74 -1.28 0.85
N GLN A 44 -26.71 -2.04 1.26
CA GLN A 44 -25.32 -1.60 1.14
C GLN A 44 -24.94 -1.43 -0.33
N THR A 45 -24.62 -0.21 -0.74
CA THR A 45 -24.09 0.03 -2.09
C THR A 45 -22.59 -0.27 -2.10
N ARG A 46 -22.19 -1.26 -2.91
CA ARG A 46 -20.79 -1.59 -3.20
C ARG A 46 -20.42 -0.99 -4.55
N ILE A 47 -19.40 -0.14 -4.58
CA ILE A 47 -18.91 0.49 -5.82
C ILE A 47 -17.50 -0.02 -6.09
N LYS A 48 -17.28 -0.59 -7.28
CA LYS A 48 -15.94 -0.90 -7.76
C LYS A 48 -15.19 0.40 -7.98
N PHE A 49 -14.06 0.57 -7.30
CA PHE A 49 -13.27 1.80 -7.38
C PHE A 49 -12.17 1.69 -8.43
N GLY A 50 -11.41 0.61 -8.39
CA GLY A 50 -10.41 0.32 -9.41
C GLY A 50 -9.30 -0.61 -8.91
N PRO A 51 -8.29 -0.88 -9.76
CA PRO A 51 -7.25 -1.85 -9.47
C PRO A 51 -6.22 -1.36 -8.45
N ILE A 52 -5.72 -2.31 -7.66
CA ILE A 52 -4.63 -2.07 -6.71
C ILE A 52 -3.31 -2.03 -7.50
N VAL A 53 -2.59 -0.91 -7.39
CA VAL A 53 -1.26 -0.73 -8.00
C VAL A 53 -0.19 -1.39 -7.14
N ASN A 54 -0.24 -1.13 -5.83
CA ASN A 54 0.62 -1.76 -4.85
C ASN A 54 -0.02 -1.73 -3.46
N ILE A 55 0.41 -2.63 -2.60
CA ILE A 55 -0.10 -2.78 -1.24
C ILE A 55 1.04 -3.06 -0.25
N SER A 56 0.79 -2.74 1.01
CA SER A 56 1.60 -3.09 2.16
C SER A 56 0.65 -3.32 3.35
N ILE A 57 1.17 -3.85 4.46
CA ILE A 57 0.37 -3.98 5.68
C ILE A 57 -0.17 -2.64 6.21
N GLY A 58 0.46 -1.51 5.85
CA GLY A 58 0.05 -0.18 6.31
C GLY A 58 -0.83 0.61 5.34
N GLY A 59 -1.10 0.10 4.14
CA GLY A 59 -1.89 0.84 3.15
C GLY A 59 -1.66 0.38 1.72
N LEU A 60 -2.41 0.98 0.79
CA LEU A 60 -2.37 0.64 -0.63
C LEU A 60 -2.37 1.89 -1.53
N ALA A 61 -2.04 1.69 -2.80
CA ALA A 61 -2.30 2.63 -3.87
C ALA A 61 -3.29 2.01 -4.86
N VAL A 62 -4.29 2.79 -5.26
CA VAL A 62 -5.36 2.37 -6.18
C VAL A 62 -5.49 3.37 -7.31
N GLN A 63 -5.64 2.85 -8.52
CA GLN A 63 -5.95 3.66 -9.69
C GLN A 63 -7.46 3.72 -9.92
N TYR A 64 -7.95 4.87 -10.35
CA TYR A 64 -9.35 5.04 -10.70
C TYR A 64 -9.51 6.12 -11.77
N ILE A 65 -10.64 6.06 -12.48
CA ILE A 65 -11.05 7.12 -13.41
C ILE A 65 -11.82 8.18 -12.63
N GLU A 66 -11.39 9.44 -12.76
CA GLU A 66 -11.99 10.56 -12.06
C GLU A 66 -13.48 10.66 -12.37
N ASN A 67 -14.29 10.60 -11.32
CA ASN A 67 -15.71 10.82 -11.38
C ASN A 67 -16.09 11.75 -10.22
N LYS A 68 -16.58 12.95 -10.57
CA LYS A 68 -16.76 14.09 -9.65
C LYS A 68 -17.68 13.77 -8.45
N GLU A 69 -18.53 12.75 -8.55
CA GLU A 69 -19.56 12.46 -7.54
C GLU A 69 -19.25 11.25 -6.65
N ARG A 70 -18.32 10.38 -7.03
CA ARG A 70 -18.26 9.01 -6.46
C ARG A 70 -17.33 8.82 -5.27
N ILE A 71 -16.56 9.83 -4.85
CA ILE A 71 -15.27 9.54 -4.21
C ILE A 71 -15.07 10.18 -2.83
N LYS A 72 -15.84 11.22 -2.48
CA LYS A 72 -15.60 12.03 -1.27
C LYS A 72 -16.21 11.48 0.03
N LYS A 73 -16.98 10.39 0.01
CA LYS A 73 -17.84 10.00 1.14
C LYS A 73 -17.55 8.63 1.79
N TYR A 74 -16.45 7.96 1.43
CA TYR A 74 -16.17 6.60 1.90
C TYR A 74 -15.06 6.60 2.94
N LYS A 75 -15.34 6.03 4.13
CA LYS A 75 -14.37 5.87 5.22
C LYS A 75 -13.81 4.44 5.32
N GLU A 76 -14.49 3.49 4.70
CA GLU A 76 -14.14 2.08 4.69
C GLU A 76 -13.95 1.63 3.24
N LEU A 77 -12.99 0.72 3.03
CA LEU A 77 -12.76 0.06 1.76
C LEU A 77 -12.72 -1.45 1.94
N SER A 78 -12.86 -2.18 0.84
CA SER A 78 -12.76 -3.63 0.80
C SER A 78 -11.87 -4.04 -0.38
N ILE A 79 -11.20 -5.17 -0.25
CA ILE A 79 -10.35 -5.74 -1.30
C ILE A 79 -11.00 -7.02 -1.80
N ALA A 80 -11.13 -7.13 -3.12
CA ALA A 80 -11.64 -8.33 -3.79
C ALA A 80 -10.66 -8.80 -4.85
N VAL A 81 -10.52 -10.12 -4.97
CA VAL A 81 -9.96 -10.79 -6.15
C VAL A 81 -11.15 -11.26 -7.00
N THR A 82 -10.93 -11.52 -8.29
CA THR A 82 -11.89 -11.95 -9.32
C THR A 82 -13.20 -12.60 -8.79
N LYS A 83 -14.36 -12.21 -9.35
CA LYS A 83 -15.75 -12.59 -8.94
C LYS A 83 -16.40 -11.80 -7.79
N ASN A 84 -15.98 -10.54 -7.56
CA ASN A 84 -16.67 -9.54 -6.71
C ASN A 84 -16.89 -9.88 -5.22
N GLN A 85 -16.51 -11.05 -4.73
CA GLN A 85 -16.58 -11.34 -3.31
C GLN A 85 -15.36 -10.72 -2.62
N PRO A 86 -15.55 -9.81 -1.65
CA PRO A 86 -14.42 -9.21 -0.97
C PRO A 86 -13.81 -10.23 -0.03
N ILE A 87 -12.48 -10.34 -0.08
CA ILE A 87 -11.70 -11.17 0.83
C ILE A 87 -11.41 -10.39 2.12
N LEU A 88 -11.19 -9.08 1.97
CA LEU A 88 -11.06 -8.15 3.09
C LEU A 88 -12.20 -7.14 3.03
N GLU A 89 -13.02 -7.10 4.07
CA GLU A 89 -14.16 -6.20 4.14
C GLU A 89 -13.92 -5.04 5.12
N ARG A 90 -14.55 -3.90 4.83
CA ARG A 90 -14.73 -2.78 5.78
C ARG A 90 -13.46 -2.30 6.50
N MET A 91 -12.33 -2.25 5.80
CA MET A 91 -11.08 -1.74 6.35
C MET A 91 -11.14 -0.20 6.42
N PRO A 92 -10.98 0.39 7.62
CA PRO A 92 -10.96 1.84 7.78
C PRO A 92 -9.67 2.41 7.17
N TYR A 93 -9.79 3.53 6.46
CA TYR A 93 -8.65 4.13 5.79
C TYR A 93 -8.69 5.66 5.80
N GLU A 94 -7.52 6.26 5.61
CA GLU A 94 -7.36 7.68 5.32
C GLU A 94 -6.67 7.88 3.97
N VAL A 95 -7.05 8.94 3.26
CA VAL A 95 -6.37 9.34 2.03
C VAL A 95 -5.13 10.14 2.39
N ILE A 96 -3.95 9.66 1.96
CA ILE A 96 -2.67 10.33 2.22
C ILE A 96 -2.16 11.11 1.01
N ALA A 97 -2.56 10.71 -0.21
CA ALA A 97 -2.23 11.42 -1.43
C ALA A 97 -3.22 11.05 -2.53
N ASP A 98 -3.49 12.01 -3.41
CA ASP A 98 -4.33 11.82 -4.58
C ASP A 98 -3.84 12.72 -5.71
N TYR A 99 -3.42 12.13 -6.83
CA TYR A 99 -2.83 12.88 -7.94
C TYR A 99 -3.19 12.27 -9.29
N LYS A 100 -3.21 13.12 -10.32
CA LYS A 100 -3.41 12.73 -11.72
C LYS A 100 -2.21 11.92 -12.21
N ILE A 101 -2.46 10.81 -12.90
CA ILE A 101 -1.45 10.00 -13.59
C ILE A 101 -1.46 10.30 -15.08
N ALA A 102 -2.64 10.29 -15.68
CA ALA A 102 -2.80 10.39 -17.13
C ALA A 102 -4.15 11.00 -17.48
N GLU A 103 -4.26 11.42 -18.74
CA GLU A 103 -5.51 11.80 -19.37
C GLU A 103 -5.68 10.92 -20.61
N LEU A 104 -6.84 10.30 -20.73
CA LEU A 104 -7.20 9.47 -21.86
C LEU A 104 -7.66 10.35 -23.03
N PRO A 105 -7.58 9.87 -24.28
CA PRO A 105 -8.04 10.62 -25.46
C PRO A 105 -9.50 11.05 -25.41
N ASP A 106 -10.33 10.38 -24.62
CA ASP A 106 -11.74 10.70 -24.40
C ASP A 106 -11.97 11.76 -23.29
N GLY A 107 -10.89 12.42 -22.83
CA GLY A 107 -10.92 13.44 -21.77
C GLY A 107 -11.06 12.87 -20.36
N LYS A 108 -11.08 11.54 -20.18
CA LYS A 108 -11.15 10.93 -18.85
C LYS A 108 -9.79 11.01 -18.16
N ILE A 109 -9.80 11.44 -16.90
CA ILE A 109 -8.59 11.58 -16.10
C ILE A 109 -8.37 10.31 -15.26
N ILE A 110 -7.20 9.68 -15.38
CA ILE A 110 -6.78 8.58 -14.52
C ILE A 110 -6.03 9.17 -13.33
N ARG A 111 -6.42 8.76 -12.12
CA ARG A 111 -5.83 9.23 -10.87
C ARG A 111 -5.28 8.07 -10.04
N ASN A 112 -4.23 8.36 -9.28
CA ASN A 112 -3.72 7.45 -8.25
C ASN A 112 -4.13 7.98 -6.89
N ARG A 113 -4.76 7.14 -6.09
CA ARG A 113 -5.06 7.44 -4.69
C ARG A 113 -4.25 6.52 -3.79
N CYS A 114 -3.42 7.14 -2.95
CA CYS A 114 -2.71 6.45 -1.89
C CYS A 114 -3.51 6.56 -0.61
N VAL A 115 -3.72 5.42 0.05
CA VAL A 115 -4.42 5.35 1.33
C VAL A 115 -3.55 4.70 2.38
N ARG A 116 -3.76 5.09 3.63
CA ARG A 116 -3.20 4.42 4.81
C ARG A 116 -4.34 3.72 5.53
N PHE A 117 -4.12 2.47 5.94
CA PHE A 117 -5.09 1.78 6.80
C PHE A 117 -5.03 2.36 8.20
N GLN A 118 -6.19 2.59 8.80
CA GLN A 118 -6.29 3.06 10.18
C GLN A 118 -6.28 1.87 11.14
N GLN A 119 -6.92 1.99 12.32
CA GLN A 119 -6.98 0.92 13.31
C GLN A 119 -7.66 -0.33 12.72
N MET A 120 -6.84 -1.25 12.22
CA MET A 120 -7.26 -2.56 11.77
C MET A 120 -7.35 -3.51 12.96
N THR A 121 -8.34 -4.39 12.94
CA THR A 121 -8.40 -5.49 13.90
C THR A 121 -7.28 -6.49 13.63
N SER A 122 -6.96 -7.34 14.60
CA SER A 122 -6.02 -8.45 14.40
C SER A 122 -6.46 -9.36 13.24
N TYR A 123 -7.76 -9.55 13.09
CA TYR A 123 -8.35 -10.31 11.99
C TYR A 123 -8.08 -9.67 10.62
N HIS A 124 -8.34 -8.36 10.46
CA HIS A 124 -8.00 -7.65 9.22
C HIS A 124 -6.50 -7.73 8.91
N THR A 125 -5.66 -7.60 9.94
CA THR A 125 -4.21 -7.67 9.78
C THR A 125 -3.77 -9.06 9.30
N PHE A 126 -4.34 -10.12 9.89
CA PHE A 126 -4.08 -11.49 9.48
C PHE A 126 -4.53 -11.77 8.04
N GLN A 127 -5.76 -11.40 7.68
CA GLN A 127 -6.26 -11.56 6.31
C GLN A 127 -5.44 -10.76 5.29
N LEU A 128 -4.96 -9.57 5.68
CA LEU A 128 -4.14 -8.73 4.80
C LEU A 128 -2.76 -9.33 4.57
N ASP A 129 -2.13 -9.86 5.62
CA ASP A 129 -0.86 -10.55 5.50
C ASP A 129 -0.98 -11.78 4.59
N ASP A 130 -2.01 -12.60 4.81
CA ASP A 130 -2.28 -13.78 3.98
C ASP A 130 -2.58 -13.40 2.53
N PHE A 131 -3.41 -12.38 2.31
CA PHE A 131 -3.68 -11.84 0.98
C PHE A 131 -2.41 -11.39 0.26
N ILE A 132 -1.53 -10.65 0.94
CA ILE A 132 -0.27 -10.18 0.35
C ILE A 132 0.62 -11.37 -0.01
N ARG A 133 0.73 -12.38 0.87
CA ARG A 133 1.54 -13.58 0.60
C ARG A 133 1.08 -14.32 -0.64
N GLN A 134 -0.23 -14.49 -0.80
CA GLN A 134 -0.81 -15.29 -1.89
C GLN A 134 -0.84 -14.55 -3.23
N ASN A 135 -0.92 -13.22 -3.22
CA ASN A 135 -1.22 -12.43 -4.42
C ASN A 135 -0.11 -11.45 -4.84
N SER A 136 1.08 -11.47 -4.22
CA SER A 136 2.15 -10.52 -4.54
C SER A 136 3.38 -11.08 -5.26
N THR A 137 3.88 -10.35 -6.25
CA THR A 137 5.12 -10.73 -6.96
C THR A 137 6.32 -10.37 -6.09
N GLY A 138 7.29 -11.28 -6.00
CA GLY A 138 8.51 -11.04 -5.22
C GLY A 138 8.30 -11.04 -3.70
N PHE A 139 7.29 -11.79 -3.22
CA PHE A 139 7.21 -12.20 -1.81
C PHE A 139 8.34 -13.20 -1.52
N ILE A 140 9.50 -12.67 -1.17
CA ILE A 140 10.61 -13.48 -0.65
C ILE A 140 10.44 -13.51 0.87
N LEU A 141 10.22 -14.69 1.45
CA LEU A 141 10.01 -14.90 2.89
C LEU A 141 11.07 -14.20 3.78
N ASP A 142 12.28 -14.03 3.24
CA ASP A 142 13.48 -13.49 3.90
C ASP A 142 13.76 -11.99 3.62
N ARG A 143 12.99 -11.35 2.72
CA ARG A 143 13.04 -9.89 2.49
C ARG A 143 12.02 -9.15 3.34
N ARG A 144 11.91 -9.52 4.61
CA ARG A 144 11.18 -8.79 5.64
C ARG A 144 11.67 -7.34 5.68
N SER A 145 10.74 -6.40 5.85
CA SER A 145 11.09 -4.99 5.99
C SER A 145 12.03 -4.80 7.19
N GLY A 146 12.86 -3.75 7.17
CA GLY A 146 13.78 -3.48 8.29
C GLY A 146 13.06 -3.35 9.64
N GLU A 147 11.79 -2.95 9.63
CA GLU A 147 10.93 -2.89 10.81
C GLU A 147 10.46 -4.28 11.28
N GLU A 148 10.04 -5.16 10.38
CA GLU A 148 9.69 -6.56 10.71
C GLU A 148 10.86 -7.33 11.31
N ARG A 149 12.07 -7.09 10.79
CA ARG A 149 13.30 -7.67 11.34
C ARG A 149 13.57 -7.23 12.78
N ARG A 150 13.15 -6.02 13.16
CA ARG A 150 13.35 -5.50 14.52
C ARG A 150 12.30 -6.01 15.50
N LYS A 151 11.09 -6.32 15.02
CA LYS A 151 9.96 -6.75 15.87
C LYS A 151 9.87 -8.26 16.06
N HIS A 152 10.35 -9.04 15.08
CA HIS A 152 10.32 -10.50 15.17
C HIS A 152 11.69 -11.02 15.60
N LYS A 153 11.78 -11.60 16.80
CA LYS A 153 12.93 -12.43 17.18
C LYS A 153 12.84 -13.73 16.37
N ASP A 154 13.57 -13.81 15.26
CA ASP A 154 13.71 -15.08 14.54
C ASP A 154 14.67 -15.99 15.33
N PRO A 155 14.24 -17.17 15.82
CA PRO A 155 15.11 -18.09 16.54
C PRO A 155 16.33 -18.52 15.73
N ARG A 156 16.24 -18.47 14.39
CA ARG A 156 17.32 -18.86 13.47
C ARG A 156 18.43 -17.81 13.37
N TYR A 157 18.21 -16.58 13.85
CA TYR A 157 19.24 -15.52 13.82
C TYR A 157 20.35 -15.77 14.85
N ASN A 158 20.06 -16.56 15.88
CA ASN A 158 21.04 -17.01 16.87
C ASN A 158 21.80 -18.29 16.46
N ASP A 159 21.52 -18.84 15.27
CA ASP A 159 22.27 -19.97 14.74
C ASP A 159 23.67 -19.51 14.29
N PRO A 160 24.75 -20.02 14.91
CA PRO A 160 26.12 -19.64 14.56
C PRO A 160 26.43 -19.86 13.06
N VAL A 161 25.83 -20.88 12.45
CA VAL A 161 26.03 -21.23 11.03
C VAL A 161 25.37 -20.19 10.12
N TRP A 162 24.23 -19.64 10.54
CA TRP A 162 23.48 -18.63 9.80
C TRP A 162 24.20 -17.27 9.82
N VAL A 163 24.74 -16.88 10.99
CA VAL A 163 25.50 -15.63 11.18
C VAL A 163 26.75 -15.61 10.30
N GLN A 164 27.53 -16.69 10.33
CA GLN A 164 28.78 -16.81 9.55
C GLN A 164 28.55 -16.72 8.03
N LYS A 165 27.45 -17.30 7.54
CA LYS A 165 27.13 -17.35 6.10
C LYS A 165 26.60 -16.01 5.57
N ASN A 166 25.99 -15.19 6.42
CA ASN A 166 25.33 -13.94 6.03
C ASN A 166 26.10 -12.65 6.43
N GLU A 167 27.10 -12.71 7.33
CA GLU A 167 28.06 -11.63 7.55
C GLU A 167 28.82 -11.26 6.26
N ARG A 168 29.09 -12.27 5.42
CA ARG A 168 29.73 -12.08 4.11
C ARG A 168 28.84 -11.41 3.05
N ARG A 169 27.53 -11.23 3.31
CA ARG A 169 26.56 -10.63 2.38
C ARG A 169 26.11 -9.24 2.81
N SER A 170 27.07 -8.41 3.22
CA SER A 170 26.86 -6.99 3.46
C SER A 170 26.44 -6.29 2.15
N GLY A 171 25.61 -5.25 2.26
CA GLY A 171 24.73 -4.76 1.20
C GLY A 171 25.36 -4.13 -0.07
N ILE A 172 26.67 -4.31 -0.28
CA ILE A 172 27.37 -3.87 -1.50
C ILE A 172 27.10 -4.83 -2.67
N ASP A 173 27.09 -6.15 -2.42
CA ASP A 173 26.88 -7.18 -3.47
C ASP A 173 25.44 -7.27 -4.01
N ARG A 174 24.51 -6.46 -3.51
CA ARG A 174 23.08 -6.50 -3.92
C ARG A 174 22.75 -5.61 -5.12
N ARG A 175 23.73 -4.88 -5.68
CA ARG A 175 23.50 -3.93 -6.79
C ARG A 175 23.87 -4.44 -8.18
N ALA A 176 24.39 -5.65 -8.31
CA ALA A 176 24.63 -6.25 -9.61
C ALA A 176 23.50 -7.22 -9.96
N TYR A 177 22.58 -6.78 -10.81
CA TYR A 177 21.91 -7.70 -11.72
C TYR A 177 22.30 -7.27 -13.12
N THR A 178 23.10 -8.09 -13.79
CA THR A 178 23.34 -7.98 -15.23
C THR A 178 22.00 -8.19 -15.92
N VAL A 179 21.55 -7.19 -16.68
CA VAL A 179 20.42 -7.36 -17.60
C VAL A 179 20.95 -8.21 -18.76
N ILE A 180 20.46 -9.44 -18.88
CA ILE A 180 20.66 -10.23 -20.09
C ILE A 180 19.56 -9.79 -21.05
N ILE A 181 19.97 -9.24 -22.19
CA ILE A 181 19.12 -8.79 -23.31
C ILE A 181 18.62 -10.01 -24.08
#